data_AF-A0A953JZF7-F1
#
_entry.id   AF-A0A953JZF7-F1
#
_cell.length_a   1.000
_cell.length_b   1.000
_cell.length_c   1.000
_cell.angle_alpha   90.00
_cell.angle_beta   90.00
_cell.angle_gamma   90.00
#
_symmetry.space_group_name_H-M   'P 1'
#
loop_
_entity.id
_entity.type
_entity.pdbx_description
1 polymer ?
#
loop_
_entity_poly.entity_id
_entity_poly.type
_entity_poly.pdbx_seq_one_letter_code
_entity_poly.pdbx_strand_id
1 'polypeptide(L)'
;MSKRIDDIKAPIAEHMDAFEQKFRASMQTRVMLLDKIMNYIVKRKGKQMRPMFVFLSAGLTGTISESTYRGASLIELLHTASLVHDDVVDDADYRRGFFSFNALWKNKIAVLVGAFLL
;
A
#
# COMPACT_ATOMS: atom_id res chain seq x y z
N MET A 1 5.08 -17.22 -24.70
CA MET A 1 3.75 -16.88 -24.14
C MET A 1 3.98 -15.98 -22.93
N SER A 2 3.59 -14.70 -22.98
CA SER A 2 3.83 -13.76 -21.88
C SER A 2 2.85 -14.06 -20.75
N LYS A 3 3.32 -14.50 -19.57
CA LYS A 3 2.46 -14.70 -18.41
C LYS A 3 1.91 -13.35 -17.95
N ARG A 4 0.60 -13.25 -17.76
CA ARG A 4 -0.04 -12.04 -17.22
C ARG A 4 0.13 -12.01 -15.71
N ILE A 5 0.05 -10.82 -15.12
CA ILE A 5 0.12 -10.66 -13.65
C ILE A 5 -0.97 -11.49 -12.95
N ASP A 6 -2.13 -11.61 -13.60
CA ASP A 6 -3.26 -12.40 -13.07
C ASP A 6 -2.90 -13.89 -12.93
N ASP A 7 -2.13 -14.44 -13.87
CA ASP A 7 -1.66 -15.83 -13.82
C ASP A 7 -0.70 -16.06 -12.63
N ILE A 8 0.08 -15.03 -12.28
CA ILE A 8 1.02 -15.05 -11.15
C ILE A 8 0.27 -14.87 -9.83
N LYS A 9 -0.83 -14.10 -9.83
CA LYS A 9 -1.66 -13.86 -8.64
C LYS A 9 -2.56 -15.04 -8.29
N ALA A 10 -2.97 -15.84 -9.28
CA ALA A 10 -3.87 -16.99 -9.12
C ALA A 10 -3.59 -17.88 -7.89
N PRO A 11 -2.35 -18.38 -7.63
CA PRO A 11 -2.08 -19.26 -6.49
C PRO A 11 -2.19 -18.57 -5.11
N ILE A 12 -2.18 -17.25 -5.06
CA ILE A 12 -2.23 -16.46 -3.81
C ILE A 12 -3.46 -15.55 -3.76
N ALA A 13 -4.47 -15.79 -4.60
CA ALA A 13 -5.62 -14.89 -4.74
C ALA A 13 -6.35 -14.70 -3.40
N GLU A 14 -6.65 -15.79 -2.68
CA GLU A 14 -7.30 -15.75 -1.37
C GLU A 14 -6.46 -15.01 -0.32
N HIS A 15 -5.14 -15.21 -0.35
CA HIS A 15 -4.21 -14.51 0.53
C HIS A 15 -4.15 -13.01 0.23
N MET A 16 -4.25 -12.61 -1.04
CA MET A 16 -4.32 -11.21 -1.44
C MET A 16 -5.62 -10.55 -0.98
N ASP A 17 -6.75 -11.25 -1.03
CA ASP A 17 -8.03 -10.72 -0.56
C ASP A 17 -8.05 -10.58 0.97
N ALA A 18 -7.54 -11.58 1.70
CA ALA A 18 -7.39 -11.51 3.15
C ALA A 18 -6.39 -10.43 3.58
N PHE A 19 -5.29 -10.28 2.84
CA PHE A 19 -4.31 -9.21 3.03
C PHE A 19 -4.97 -7.84 2.94
N GLU A 20 -5.81 -7.60 1.93
CA GLU A 20 -6.41 -6.29 1.73
C GLU A 20 -7.28 -5.85 2.90
N GLN A 21 -8.04 -6.79 3.48
CA GLN A 21 -8.85 -6.52 4.67
C GLN A 21 -7.96 -6.17 5.87
N LYS A 22 -6.88 -6.94 6.09
CA LYS A 22 -5.94 -6.72 7.19
C LYS A 22 -5.18 -5.41 7.04
N PHE A 23 -4.70 -5.12 5.83
CA PHE A 23 -4.01 -3.88 5.51
C PHE A 23 -4.93 -2.67 5.75
N ARG A 24 -6.18 -2.75 5.26
CA ARG A 24 -7.16 -1.68 5.50
C ARG A 24 -7.45 -1.46 6.97
N ALA A 25 -7.56 -2.53 7.76
CA ALA A 25 -7.74 -2.42 9.20
C ALA A 25 -6.53 -1.76 9.89
N SER A 26 -5.30 -2.08 9.46
CA SER A 26 -4.08 -1.45 10.01
C SER A 26 -3.94 0.04 9.71
N MET A 27 -4.64 0.54 8.69
CA MET A 27 -4.57 1.93 8.25
C MET A 27 -5.64 2.83 8.90
N GLN A 28 -6.52 2.27 9.75
CA GLN A 28 -7.57 3.03 10.42
C GLN A 28 -7.01 3.87 11.57
N THR A 29 -7.53 5.09 11.74
CA THR A 29 -7.10 5.99 12.81
C THR A 29 -8.27 6.77 13.40
N ARG A 30 -8.15 7.14 14.69
CA ARG A 30 -9.17 7.93 15.40
C ARG A 30 -9.13 9.42 15.03
N VAL A 31 -8.07 9.87 14.36
CA VAL A 31 -7.91 11.26 13.93
C VAL A 31 -8.60 11.44 12.57
N MET A 32 -9.74 12.13 12.53
CA MET A 32 -10.57 12.29 11.33
C MET A 32 -9.79 12.72 10.07
N LEU A 33 -8.85 13.66 10.20
CA LEU A 33 -8.06 14.13 9.06
C LEU A 33 -7.16 13.02 8.50
N LEU A 34 -6.42 12.35 9.38
CA LEU A 34 -5.58 11.21 8.99
C LEU A 34 -6.44 10.08 8.43
N ASP A 35 -7.61 9.78 9.01
CA ASP A 35 -8.46 8.70 8.52
C ASP A 35 -8.99 8.96 7.11
N LYS A 36 -9.37 10.21 6.78
CA LYS A 36 -9.73 10.59 5.40
C LYS A 36 -8.58 10.40 4.43
N ILE A 37 -7.37 10.80 4.84
CA ILE A 37 -6.15 10.69 4.03
C ILE A 37 -5.78 9.22 3.81
N MET A 38 -5.75 8.42 4.86
CA MET A 38 -5.43 7.00 4.82
C MET A 38 -6.44 6.26 3.94
N ASN A 39 -7.73 6.57 4.06
CA ASN A 39 -8.77 6.02 3.19
C ASN A 39 -8.58 6.41 1.72
N TYR A 40 -8.13 7.64 1.44
CA TYR A 40 -7.84 8.08 0.07
C TYR A 40 -6.66 7.33 -0.54
N ILE A 41 -5.61 7.12 0.24
CA ILE A 41 -4.42 6.37 -0.17
C ILE A 41 -4.77 4.89 -0.42
N VAL A 42 -5.44 4.24 0.52
CA VAL A 42 -5.82 2.81 0.42
C VAL A 42 -6.78 2.53 -0.73
N LYS A 43 -7.67 3.48 -1.07
CA LYS A 43 -8.58 3.33 -2.22
C LYS A 43 -7.84 3.33 -3.56
N ARG A 44 -6.65 3.92 -3.64
CA ARG A 44 -5.83 3.98 -4.86
C ARG A 44 -4.93 2.76 -4.95
N LYS A 45 -5.53 1.63 -5.34
CA LYS A 45 -4.81 0.37 -5.51
C LYS A 45 -3.73 0.49 -6.58
N GLY A 46 -2.49 0.19 -6.19
CA GLY A 46 -1.43 -0.14 -7.13
C GLY A 46 -1.55 -1.57 -7.64
N LYS A 47 -0.51 -2.04 -8.33
CA LYS A 47 -0.40 -3.45 -8.75
C LYS A 47 -0.14 -4.41 -7.59
N GLN A 48 0.13 -3.90 -6.38
CA GLN A 48 0.43 -4.66 -5.15
C GLN A 48 1.49 -5.76 -5.34
N MET A 49 2.50 -5.47 -6.18
CA MET A 49 3.56 -6.42 -6.52
C MET A 49 4.37 -6.84 -5.30
N ARG A 50 4.56 -5.92 -4.32
CA ARG A 50 5.38 -6.18 -3.13
C ARG A 50 4.71 -7.20 -2.19
N PRO A 51 3.43 -7.06 -1.78
CA PRO A 51 2.70 -8.12 -1.08
C PRO A 51 2.70 -9.45 -1.84
N MET A 52 2.51 -9.41 -3.16
CA MET A 52 2.51 -10.64 -3.97
C MET A 52 3.83 -11.40 -3.83
N PHE A 53 4.98 -10.72 -3.90
CA PHE A 53 6.28 -11.36 -3.71
C PHE A 53 6.40 -12.01 -2.32
N VAL A 54 5.91 -11.35 -1.28
CA VAL A 54 5.93 -11.91 0.09
C VAL A 54 5.13 -13.21 0.18
N PHE A 55 3.91 -13.23 -0.35
CA PHE A 55 3.07 -14.44 -0.31
C PHE A 55 3.62 -15.56 -1.18
N LEU A 56 4.10 -15.26 -2.39
CA LEU A 56 4.71 -16.26 -3.26
C LEU A 56 5.98 -16.85 -2.64
N SER A 57 6.86 -16.01 -2.08
CA SER A 57 8.06 -16.47 -1.40
C SER A 57 7.73 -17.33 -0.18
N ALA A 58 6.76 -16.91 0.64
CA ALA A 58 6.33 -17.68 1.80
C ALA A 58 5.70 -19.02 1.41
N GLY A 59 4.89 -19.07 0.35
CA GLY A 59 4.30 -20.31 -0.16
C GLY A 59 5.32 -21.27 -0.79
N LEU A 60 6.46 -20.75 -1.28
CA LEU A 60 7.55 -21.56 -1.82
C LEU A 60 8.46 -22.15 -0.72
N THR A 61 8.68 -21.41 0.37
CA THR A 61 9.65 -21.80 1.42
C THR A 61 8.98 -22.37 2.68
N GLY A 62 7.65 -22.29 2.79
CA GLY A 62 6.92 -22.77 3.95
C GLY A 62 5.41 -22.50 3.88
N THR A 63 4.82 -22.19 5.03
CA THR A 63 3.38 -21.97 5.15
C THR A 63 3.08 -20.48 5.32
N ILE A 64 2.09 -19.99 4.57
CA ILE A 64 1.57 -18.63 4.75
C ILE A 64 0.85 -18.58 6.09
N SER A 65 1.37 -17.74 6.99
CA SER A 65 0.84 -17.59 8.35
C SER A 65 0.60 -16.11 8.68
N GLU A 66 0.09 -15.82 9.88
CA GLU A 66 -0.15 -14.44 10.33
C GLU A 66 1.09 -13.55 10.26
N SER A 67 2.30 -14.10 10.46
CA SER A 67 3.55 -13.34 10.30
C SER A 67 3.77 -12.91 8.85
N THR A 68 3.41 -13.74 7.87
CA THR A 68 3.46 -13.41 6.44
C THR A 68 2.56 -12.23 6.11
N TYR A 69 1.31 -12.23 6.61
CA TYR A 69 0.38 -11.11 6.40
C TYR A 69 0.87 -9.81 7.04
N ARG A 70 1.44 -9.89 8.25
CA ARG A 70 2.05 -8.72 8.91
C ARG A 70 3.24 -8.18 8.12
N GLY A 71 4.12 -9.07 7.64
CA GLY A 71 5.26 -8.69 6.81
C GLY A 71 4.85 -8.04 5.49
N ALA A 72 3.86 -8.62 4.79
CA ALA A 72 3.30 -8.04 3.57
C ALA A 72 2.69 -6.66 3.82
N SER A 73 1.98 -6.49 4.95
CA SER A 73 1.38 -5.21 5.35
C SER A 73 2.43 -4.16 5.62
N LEU A 74 3.48 -4.49 6.38
CA LEU A 74 4.56 -3.58 6.70
C LEU A 74 5.32 -3.13 5.44
N ILE A 75 5.58 -4.03 4.50
CA ILE A 75 6.26 -3.70 3.24
C ILE A 75 5.40 -2.77 2.37
N GLU A 76 4.10 -3.02 2.26
CA GLU A 76 3.20 -2.14 1.49
C GLU A 76 3.00 -0.78 2.17
N LEU A 77 2.99 -0.77 3.50
CA LEU A 77 2.90 0.45 4.30
C LEU A 77 4.14 1.32 4.10
N LEU A 78 5.35 0.74 4.20
CA LEU A 78 6.60 1.45 3.90
C LEU A 78 6.67 1.96 2.47
N HIS A 79 6.21 1.15 1.50
CA HIS A 79 6.11 1.59 0.11
C HIS A 79 5.17 2.79 -0.01
N THR A 80 4.02 2.74 0.65
CA THR A 80 3.04 3.82 0.65
C THR A 80 3.60 5.09 1.28
N ALA A 81 4.31 4.97 2.40
CA ALA A 81 4.99 6.09 3.06
C ALA A 81 6.00 6.76 2.12
N SER A 82 6.84 5.97 1.44
CA SER A 82 7.83 6.50 0.51
C SER A 82 7.16 7.26 -0.64
N LEU A 83 6.07 6.72 -1.20
CA LEU A 83 5.35 7.40 -2.29
C LEU A 83 4.73 8.75 -1.85
N VAL A 84 4.24 8.84 -0.61
CA VAL A 84 3.71 10.12 -0.08
C VAL A 84 4.84 11.13 0.09
N HIS A 85 6.01 10.71 0.57
CA HIS A 85 7.19 11.57 0.66
C HIS A 85 7.71 12.00 -0.72
N ASP A 86 7.75 11.09 -1.70
CA ASP A 86 8.16 11.39 -3.07
C ASP A 86 7.24 12.47 -3.69
N ASP A 87 5.92 12.35 -3.53
CA ASP A 87 4.95 13.32 -4.05
C ASP A 87 5.13 14.74 -3.47
N VAL A 88 5.73 14.87 -2.28
CA VAL A 88 6.10 16.15 -1.65
C VAL A 88 7.39 16.69 -2.21
N VAL A 89 8.39 15.83 -2.35
CA VAL A 89 9.72 16.22 -2.84
C VAL A 89 9.66 16.64 -4.31
N ASP A 90 8.84 15.97 -5.11
CA ASP A 90 8.74 16.19 -6.55
C ASP A 90 7.84 17.37 -6.95
N ASP A 91 7.18 18.03 -5.99
CA ASP A 91 6.12 19.04 -6.19
C ASP A 91 5.11 18.63 -7.29
N ALA A 92 4.86 17.33 -7.40
CA ALA A 92 4.10 16.78 -8.51
C ALA A 92 2.62 17.10 -8.32
N ASP A 93 1.97 17.76 -9.28
CA ASP A 93 0.53 18.02 -9.21
C ASP A 93 -0.31 16.76 -9.53
N TYR A 94 0.25 15.81 -10.29
CA TYR A 94 -0.46 14.63 -10.80
C TYR A 94 0.35 13.34 -10.63
N ARG A 95 -0.33 12.26 -10.25
CA ARG A 95 0.19 10.89 -10.24
C ARG A 95 -0.82 9.92 -10.84
N ARG A 96 -0.40 9.19 -11.88
CA ARG A 96 -1.24 8.22 -12.63
C ARG A 96 -2.58 8.81 -13.12
N GLY A 97 -2.58 10.06 -13.56
CA GLY A 97 -3.77 10.74 -14.09
C GLY A 97 -4.72 11.32 -13.03
N PHE A 98 -4.34 11.29 -11.75
CA PHE A 98 -5.10 11.90 -10.66
C PHE A 98 -4.27 12.92 -9.89
N PHE A 99 -4.91 13.86 -9.20
CA PHE A 99 -4.21 14.78 -8.28
C PHE A 99 -3.36 14.00 -7.27
N SER A 100 -2.11 14.43 -7.12
CA SER A 100 -1.19 13.90 -6.11
C SER A 100 -1.68 14.20 -4.70
N PHE A 101 -1.01 13.63 -3.70
CA PHE A 101 -1.30 13.97 -2.31
C PHE A 101 -0.91 15.43 -1.99
N ASN A 102 0.21 15.92 -2.53
CA ASN A 102 0.64 17.31 -2.35
C ASN A 102 -0.38 18.31 -2.91
N ALA A 103 -0.91 18.08 -4.11
CA ALA A 103 -1.88 18.96 -4.76
C ALA A 103 -3.16 19.18 -3.95
N LEU A 104 -3.56 18.20 -3.12
CA LEU A 104 -4.82 18.24 -2.37
C LEU A 104 -4.66 18.68 -0.91
N TRP A 105 -3.55 18.32 -0.25
CA TRP A 105 -3.37 18.58 1.18
C TRP A 105 -2.19 19.50 1.52
N LYS A 106 -1.42 19.96 0.51
CA LYS A 106 -0.21 20.77 0.64
C LYS A 106 0.92 20.06 1.40
N ASN A 107 2.16 20.46 1.09
CA ASN A 107 3.40 19.85 1.60
C ASN A 107 3.43 19.54 3.11
N LYS A 108 2.94 20.43 3.99
CA LYS A 108 3.01 20.22 5.44
C LYS A 108 2.22 19.00 5.94
N ILE A 109 1.03 18.76 5.39
CA ILE A 109 0.20 17.62 5.80
C ILE A 109 0.81 16.32 5.26
N ALA A 110 1.35 16.37 4.05
CA ALA A 110 1.97 15.23 3.40
C ALA A 110 3.21 14.71 4.14
N VAL A 111 4.08 15.61 4.62
CA VAL A 111 5.21 15.24 5.48
C VAL A 111 4.74 14.58 6.79
N LEU A 112 3.71 15.13 7.44
CA LEU A 112 3.17 14.57 8.69
C LEU A 112 2.53 13.19 8.49
N VAL A 113 1.86 12.96 7.36
CA VAL A 113 1.25 11.68 7.02
C VAL A 113 2.31 10.64 6.70
N GLY A 114 3.34 11.01 5.92
CA GLY A 114 4.46 10.12 5.65
C GLY A 114 5.18 9.69 6.93
N ALA A 115 5.40 10.63 7.85
CA ALA A 115 5.96 10.34 9.18
C ALA A 115 5.03 9.49 10.07
N PHE A 116 3.71 9.59 9.93
CA PHE A 116 2.75 8.75 10.65
C PHE A 116 2.72 7.30 10.11
N LEU A 117 3.06 7.12 8.84
CA LEU A 117 3.16 5.80 8.21
C LEU A 117 4.49 5.11 8.50
N LEU A 118 5.54 5.83 8.90
CA LEU A 118 6.83 5.25 9.29
C LEU A 118 6.82 4.79 10.77
#